data_AF-A0A844MHE6-F1
#
_entry.id   AF-A0A844MHE6-F1
#
_cell.length_a   1.000
_cell.length_b   1.000
_cell.length_c   1.000
_cell.angle_alpha   90.00
_cell.angle_beta   90.00
_cell.angle_gamma   90.00
#
_symmetry.space_group_name_H-M   'P 1'
#
loop_
_entity.id
_entity.type
_entity.pdbx_description
1 polymer ?
#
loop_
_entity_poly.entity_id
_entity_poly.type
_entity_poly.pdbx_seq_one_letter_code
_entity_poly.pdbx_strand_id
1 'polypeptide(L)'
;MGYTTKFSGKFQLDHPLFDFQALYLLDFARTRRVKRSQSILMIIPDPGREAVGLPLGEEGGYFINESHPQAAESVMDENRPPKGQPGLYCQWQPTADGCAIEWNGHEKFYRYVEWLQYLLVHFIIPWGYRLNGTVSYLGELSSDRGQIVVVDNRIVQPEDAEDKLAFATSPVLVPHSVWLGFYAVHSAEPSRLVSWVATLQRVTELGYPETASWIEENLTKLYAPGIDRGFVSMETGEMFLPSCYPIGN
;
A
#
# COMPACT_ATOMS: atom_id res chain seq x y z
N MET A 1 -16.91 -0.44 -12.31
CA MET A 1 -16.12 -0.81 -13.52
C MET A 1 -14.66 -0.88 -13.15
N GLY A 2 -13.84 -1.67 -13.84
CA GLY A 2 -12.45 -1.29 -13.98
C GLY A 2 -11.55 -2.39 -14.45
N TYR A 3 -10.27 -2.07 -14.36
CA TYR A 3 -9.28 -2.54 -15.30
C TYR A 3 -8.67 -3.89 -14.92
N THR A 4 -8.67 -4.80 -15.87
CA THR A 4 -8.07 -6.13 -15.76
C THR A 4 -6.62 -6.11 -16.25
N THR A 5 -5.73 -6.71 -15.46
CA THR A 5 -4.33 -6.97 -15.87
C THR A 5 -4.02 -8.43 -15.60
N LYS A 6 -3.53 -9.13 -16.62
CA LYS A 6 -3.12 -10.54 -16.53
C LYS A 6 -1.62 -10.65 -16.48
N PHE A 7 -1.12 -11.58 -15.68
CA PHE A 7 0.30 -11.83 -15.50
C PHE A 7 0.66 -13.24 -15.95
N SER A 8 1.84 -13.39 -16.56
CA SER A 8 2.35 -14.68 -17.02
C SER A 8 3.85 -14.81 -16.73
N GLY A 9 4.22 -15.92 -16.11
CA GLY A 9 5.56 -16.16 -15.58
C GLY A 9 5.56 -16.28 -14.06
N LYS A 10 6.74 -16.46 -13.49
CA LYS A 10 6.98 -16.51 -12.05
C LYS A 10 8.39 -16.03 -11.73
N PHE A 11 8.60 -15.63 -10.49
CA PHE A 11 9.92 -15.27 -9.97
C PHE A 11 10.47 -16.43 -9.14
N GLN A 12 11.61 -16.97 -9.55
CA GLN A 12 12.25 -18.12 -8.96
C GLN A 12 13.04 -17.71 -7.71
N LEU A 13 12.85 -18.46 -6.61
CA LEU A 13 13.70 -18.41 -5.43
C LEU A 13 14.92 -19.32 -5.65
N ASP A 14 16.06 -18.96 -5.06
CA ASP A 14 17.29 -19.74 -5.14
C ASP A 14 17.24 -21.05 -4.33
N HIS A 15 16.33 -21.14 -3.35
CA HIS A 15 15.94 -22.39 -2.69
C HIS A 15 14.48 -22.31 -2.20
N PRO A 16 13.84 -23.46 -1.88
CA PRO A 16 12.46 -23.46 -1.40
C PRO A 16 12.29 -22.71 -0.08
N LEU A 17 11.13 -22.06 0.09
CA LEU A 17 10.67 -21.51 1.37
C LEU A 17 10.48 -22.65 2.39
N PHE A 18 10.68 -22.33 3.67
CA PHE A 18 10.15 -23.21 4.72
C PHE A 18 8.62 -23.16 4.73
N ASP A 19 7.97 -24.26 5.14
CA ASP A 19 6.51 -24.38 5.16
C ASP A 19 5.84 -23.22 5.91
N PHE A 20 6.38 -22.82 7.07
CA PHE A 20 5.82 -21.72 7.87
C PHE A 20 5.94 -20.35 7.18
N GLN A 21 6.97 -20.13 6.36
CA GLN A 21 7.12 -18.92 5.54
C GLN A 21 6.16 -18.93 4.34
N ALA A 22 6.05 -20.07 3.67
CA ALA A 22 5.12 -20.23 2.55
C ALA A 22 3.67 -20.03 3.00
N LEU A 23 3.28 -20.64 4.12
CA LEU A 23 1.95 -20.47 4.71
C LEU A 23 1.69 -19.01 5.11
N TYR A 24 2.65 -18.35 5.75
CA TYR A 24 2.51 -16.93 6.09
C TYR A 24 2.27 -16.06 4.85
N LEU A 25 3.07 -16.24 3.77
CA LEU A 25 2.89 -15.45 2.55
C LEU A 25 1.58 -15.77 1.82
N LEU A 26 1.10 -17.02 1.87
CA LEU A 26 -0.21 -17.39 1.33
C LEU A 26 -1.34 -16.67 2.06
N ASP A 27 -1.33 -16.68 3.40
CA ASP A 27 -2.36 -16.01 4.19
C ASP A 27 -2.24 -14.48 4.10
N PHE A 28 -1.02 -13.95 3.99
CA PHE A 28 -0.77 -12.54 3.71
C PHE A 28 -1.42 -12.09 2.39
N ALA A 29 -1.29 -12.89 1.33
CA ALA A 29 -1.88 -12.62 0.01
C ALA A 29 -3.41 -12.79 -0.04
N ARG A 30 -3.97 -13.64 0.84
CA ARG A 30 -5.43 -13.85 0.94
C ARG A 30 -6.14 -12.80 1.78
N THR A 31 -5.41 -12.16 2.69
CA THR A 31 -5.97 -11.18 3.61
C THR A 31 -6.12 -9.81 2.94
N ARG A 32 -7.28 -9.17 3.10
CA ARG A 32 -7.42 -7.74 2.78
C ARG A 32 -6.58 -6.92 3.77
N ARG A 33 -5.65 -6.14 3.22
CA ARG A 33 -4.73 -5.31 3.99
C ARG A 33 -5.47 -4.03 4.39
N VAL A 34 -5.88 -3.94 5.66
CA VAL A 34 -6.62 -2.78 6.18
C VAL A 34 -5.95 -2.21 7.43
N LYS A 35 -6.11 -0.91 7.67
CA LYS A 35 -5.61 -0.22 8.86
C LYS A 35 -6.28 -0.78 10.10
N ARG A 36 -5.48 -1.26 11.05
CA ARG A 36 -5.95 -1.89 12.29
C ARG A 36 -5.42 -1.22 13.56
N SER A 37 -6.17 -1.38 14.64
CA SER A 37 -5.80 -0.99 15.99
C SER A 37 -4.77 -1.96 16.55
N GLN A 38 -3.56 -1.49 16.81
CA GLN A 38 -2.51 -2.33 17.41
C GLN A 38 -2.87 -2.79 18.82
N SER A 39 -3.56 -1.97 19.62
CA SER A 39 -3.93 -2.34 21.00
C SER A 39 -4.90 -3.53 21.04
N ILE A 40 -5.80 -3.62 20.06
CA ILE A 40 -6.70 -4.78 19.91
C ILE A 40 -5.92 -5.98 19.35
N LEU A 41 -5.05 -5.77 18.37
CA LEU A 41 -4.25 -6.87 17.81
C LEU A 41 -3.27 -7.49 18.81
N MET A 42 -2.78 -6.74 19.82
CA MET A 42 -1.88 -7.29 20.86
C MET A 42 -2.51 -8.41 21.69
N ILE A 43 -3.85 -8.48 21.75
CA ILE A 43 -4.57 -9.52 22.51
C ILE A 43 -5.09 -10.65 21.61
N ILE A 44 -4.89 -10.56 20.29
CA ILE A 44 -5.31 -11.57 19.33
C ILE A 44 -4.08 -12.41 18.93
N PRO A 45 -4.09 -13.74 19.16
CA PRO A 45 -2.98 -14.58 18.76
C PRO A 45 -2.84 -14.60 17.23
N ASP A 46 -1.61 -14.56 16.73
CA ASP A 46 -1.32 -14.74 15.30
C ASP A 46 -0.14 -15.70 15.14
N PRO A 47 -0.40 -17.02 15.28
CA PRO A 47 0.67 -18.03 15.28
C PRO A 47 1.46 -18.06 13.95
N GLY A 48 0.81 -17.77 12.83
CA GLY A 48 1.47 -17.74 11.52
C GLY A 48 2.49 -16.60 11.42
N ARG A 49 2.12 -15.39 11.87
CA ARG A 49 3.05 -14.25 11.98
C ARG A 49 4.17 -14.50 12.98
N GLU A 50 3.85 -15.09 14.13
CA GLU A 50 4.82 -15.40 15.18
C GLU A 50 5.85 -16.45 14.72
N ALA A 51 5.41 -17.45 13.95
CA ALA A 51 6.28 -18.50 13.41
C ALA A 51 7.38 -17.95 12.47
N VAL A 52 7.12 -16.84 11.77
CA VAL A 52 8.10 -16.16 10.92
C VAL A 52 8.86 -15.03 11.65
N GLY A 53 8.63 -14.87 12.96
CA GLY A 53 9.35 -13.91 13.80
C GLY A 53 9.03 -12.43 13.52
N LEU A 54 7.88 -12.14 12.92
CA LEU A 54 7.50 -10.76 12.57
C LEU A 54 6.78 -10.05 13.73
N PRO A 55 7.00 -8.74 13.93
CA PRO A 55 6.16 -7.93 14.83
C PRO A 55 4.76 -7.74 14.22
N LEU A 56 3.84 -7.04 14.91
CA LEU A 56 2.53 -6.69 14.32
C LEU A 56 2.64 -5.75 13.11
N GLY A 57 3.72 -4.96 13.02
CA GLY A 57 3.90 -3.92 12.01
C GLY A 57 3.10 -2.65 12.31
N GLU A 58 3.42 -1.54 11.63
CA GLU A 58 2.64 -0.31 11.72
C GLU A 58 1.18 -0.60 11.34
N GLU A 59 0.24 -0.12 12.15
CA GLU A 59 -1.21 -0.28 11.94
C GLU A 59 -1.67 -1.74 11.65
N GLY A 60 -0.97 -2.73 12.21
CA GLY A 60 -1.28 -4.16 12.01
C GLY A 60 -0.80 -4.72 10.68
N GLY A 61 0.21 -4.10 10.05
CA GLY A 61 0.72 -4.46 8.74
C GLY A 61 1.07 -5.93 8.52
N TYR A 62 1.49 -6.68 9.52
CA TYR A 62 1.86 -8.10 9.37
C TYR A 62 0.83 -9.07 9.96
N PHE A 63 -0.32 -8.57 10.41
CA PHE A 63 -1.40 -9.45 10.87
C PHE A 63 -1.99 -10.24 9.70
N ILE A 64 -2.21 -11.55 9.91
CA ILE A 64 -2.80 -12.46 8.93
C ILE A 64 -3.93 -13.35 9.50
N ASN A 65 -4.13 -13.37 10.81
CA ASN A 65 -5.13 -14.24 11.43
C ASN A 65 -6.57 -13.70 11.36
N GLU A 66 -7.06 -13.46 10.14
CA GLU A 66 -8.44 -13.00 9.87
C GLU A 66 -9.51 -14.00 10.32
N SER A 67 -9.13 -15.27 10.53
CA SER A 67 -10.05 -16.30 11.00
C SER A 67 -10.44 -16.16 12.47
N HIS A 68 -9.70 -15.35 13.24
CA HIS A 68 -10.00 -15.13 14.64
C HIS A 68 -11.33 -14.35 14.80
N PRO A 69 -12.25 -14.77 15.70
CA PRO A 69 -13.57 -14.15 15.84
C PRO A 69 -13.55 -12.64 16.11
N GLN A 70 -12.50 -12.15 16.78
CA GLN A 70 -12.32 -10.74 17.14
C GLN A 70 -11.45 -9.95 16.16
N ALA A 71 -10.98 -10.56 15.06
CA ALA A 71 -10.12 -9.87 14.10
C ALA A 71 -10.80 -8.63 13.51
N ALA A 72 -12.10 -8.72 13.22
CA ALA A 72 -12.90 -7.63 12.69
C ALA A 72 -12.97 -6.41 13.63
N GLU A 73 -12.95 -6.61 14.95
CA GLU A 73 -12.97 -5.53 15.95
C GLU A 73 -11.72 -4.66 15.89
N SER A 74 -10.62 -5.17 15.31
CA SER A 74 -9.38 -4.41 15.15
C SER A 74 -9.42 -3.44 13.97
N VAL A 75 -10.37 -3.55 13.04
CA VAL A 75 -10.40 -2.75 11.80
C VAL A 75 -10.79 -1.30 12.11
N MET A 76 -9.90 -0.36 11.82
CA MET A 76 -10.12 1.07 12.02
C MET A 76 -10.55 1.78 10.74
N ASP A 77 -10.06 1.33 9.59
CA ASP A 77 -10.47 1.80 8.26
C ASP A 77 -10.30 0.67 7.25
N GLU A 78 -11.41 0.10 6.80
CA GLU A 78 -11.44 -1.00 5.83
C GLU A 78 -10.97 -0.60 4.43
N ASN A 79 -11.00 0.69 4.11
CA ASN A 79 -10.69 1.22 2.78
C ASN A 79 -9.27 1.80 2.71
N ARG A 80 -8.49 1.69 3.79
CA ARG A 80 -7.09 2.12 3.83
C ARG A 80 -6.14 1.00 4.21
N PRO A 81 -5.03 0.82 3.48
CA PRO A 81 -4.02 -0.14 3.89
C PRO A 81 -3.29 0.33 5.14
N PRO A 82 -2.68 -0.58 5.91
CA PRO A 82 -1.72 -0.22 6.93
C PRO A 82 -0.62 0.68 6.36
N LYS A 83 -0.18 1.67 7.13
CA LYS A 83 0.93 2.53 6.76
C LYS A 83 2.15 1.73 6.29
N GLY A 84 2.74 2.18 5.17
CA GLY A 84 3.87 1.49 4.52
C GLY A 84 3.47 0.40 3.54
N GLN A 85 2.19 0.02 3.43
CA GLN A 85 1.74 -0.96 2.42
C GLN A 85 1.27 -0.29 1.13
N PRO A 86 1.56 -0.89 -0.04
CA PRO A 86 1.17 -0.33 -1.33
C PRO A 86 -0.35 -0.17 -1.50
N GLY A 87 -1.16 -1.10 -0.98
CA GLY A 87 -2.60 -1.09 -1.20
C GLY A 87 -3.34 -2.12 -0.36
N LEU A 88 -4.61 -2.39 -0.71
CA LEU A 88 -5.48 -3.29 0.06
C LEU A 88 -5.28 -4.77 -0.26
N TYR A 89 -4.67 -5.11 -1.39
CA TYR A 89 -4.57 -6.49 -1.87
C TYR A 89 -3.18 -6.75 -2.46
N CYS A 90 -2.40 -7.62 -1.81
CA CYS A 90 -1.18 -8.20 -2.37
C CYS A 90 -1.52 -9.50 -3.06
N GLN A 91 -1.27 -9.61 -4.36
CA GLN A 91 -1.67 -10.78 -5.15
C GLN A 91 -0.49 -11.59 -5.68
N TRP A 92 0.71 -11.25 -5.21
CA TRP A 92 1.86 -12.13 -5.28
C TRP A 92 1.77 -13.15 -4.14
N GLN A 93 1.94 -14.42 -4.47
CA GLN A 93 1.91 -15.54 -3.53
C GLN A 93 3.03 -16.54 -3.87
N PRO A 94 3.47 -17.38 -2.93
CA PRO A 94 4.38 -18.46 -3.25
C PRO A 94 3.68 -19.55 -4.09
N THR A 95 4.44 -20.24 -4.93
CA THR A 95 4.00 -21.46 -5.61
C THR A 95 3.78 -22.59 -4.61
N ALA A 96 2.98 -23.59 -5.00
CA ALA A 96 2.66 -24.72 -4.13
C ALA A 96 3.88 -25.53 -3.66
N ASP A 97 4.96 -25.52 -4.44
CA ASP A 97 6.25 -26.17 -4.11
C ASP A 97 7.20 -25.24 -3.32
N GLY A 98 6.78 -24.02 -2.97
CA GLY A 98 7.57 -23.04 -2.25
C GLY A 98 8.80 -22.52 -3.00
N CYS A 99 8.96 -22.86 -4.28
CA CYS A 99 10.17 -22.56 -5.05
C CYS A 99 10.11 -21.21 -5.79
N ALA A 100 8.96 -20.57 -5.90
CA ALA A 100 8.80 -19.33 -6.65
C ALA A 100 7.68 -18.45 -6.08
N ILE A 101 7.63 -17.19 -6.54
CA ILE A 101 6.53 -16.25 -6.31
C ILE A 101 5.80 -16.03 -7.64
N GLU A 102 4.47 -16.10 -7.62
CA GLU A 102 3.61 -15.94 -8.79
C GLU A 102 2.35 -15.12 -8.50
N TRP A 103 1.69 -14.66 -9.55
CA TRP A 103 0.39 -13.99 -9.42
C TRP A 103 -0.67 -15.02 -9.09
N ASN A 104 -1.50 -14.75 -8.07
CA ASN A 104 -2.54 -15.67 -7.60
C ASN A 104 -3.74 -15.80 -8.55
N GLY A 105 -3.74 -15.12 -9.70
CA GLY A 105 -4.80 -15.19 -10.71
C GLY A 105 -6.06 -14.37 -10.41
N HIS A 106 -6.12 -13.66 -9.27
CA HIS A 106 -7.25 -12.81 -8.93
C HIS A 106 -7.13 -11.42 -9.57
N GLU A 107 -8.27 -10.76 -9.76
CA GLU A 107 -8.33 -9.37 -10.23
C GLU A 107 -9.10 -8.52 -9.21
N LYS A 108 -8.79 -7.23 -9.09
CA LYS A 108 -7.82 -6.44 -9.86
C LYS A 108 -6.53 -6.23 -9.08
N PHE A 109 -5.38 -6.34 -9.76
CA PHE A 109 -4.07 -6.20 -9.12
C PHE A 109 -3.44 -4.83 -9.35
N TYR A 110 -3.77 -3.86 -8.50
CA TYR A 110 -3.12 -2.55 -8.51
C TYR A 110 -1.77 -2.59 -7.78
N ARG A 111 -0.85 -1.71 -8.19
CA ARG A 111 0.46 -1.52 -7.55
C ARG A 111 1.29 -2.81 -7.45
N TYR A 112 1.23 -3.61 -8.51
CA TYR A 112 1.87 -4.92 -8.56
C TYR A 112 3.40 -4.84 -8.46
N VAL A 113 4.05 -3.79 -8.96
CA VAL A 113 5.52 -3.61 -8.82
C VAL A 113 5.86 -3.28 -7.37
N GLU A 114 5.11 -2.37 -6.76
CA GLU A 114 5.29 -1.93 -5.39
C GLU A 114 5.02 -3.06 -4.39
N TRP A 115 4.03 -3.91 -4.65
CA TRP A 115 3.80 -5.11 -3.86
C TRP A 115 4.96 -6.11 -3.97
N LEU A 116 5.52 -6.31 -5.16
CA LEU A 116 6.69 -7.17 -5.32
C LEU A 116 7.89 -6.63 -4.54
N GLN A 117 8.13 -5.32 -4.63
CA GLN A 117 9.19 -4.65 -3.88
C GLN A 117 8.94 -4.73 -2.36
N TYR A 118 7.69 -4.61 -1.91
CA TYR A 118 7.33 -4.78 -0.51
C TYR A 118 7.66 -6.21 -0.03
N LEU A 119 7.31 -7.25 -0.78
CA LEU A 119 7.66 -8.63 -0.43
C LEU A 119 9.19 -8.82 -0.35
N LEU A 120 9.93 -8.24 -1.31
CA LEU A 120 11.39 -8.31 -1.33
C LEU A 120 11.99 -7.70 -0.06
N VAL A 121 11.61 -6.47 0.27
CA VAL A 121 12.17 -5.70 1.40
C VAL A 121 11.76 -6.27 2.75
N HIS A 122 10.52 -6.75 2.90
CA HIS A 122 9.98 -7.14 4.20
C HIS A 122 10.07 -8.63 4.51
N PHE A 123 10.17 -9.50 3.50
CA PHE A 123 10.14 -10.95 3.71
C PHE A 123 11.30 -11.67 3.03
N ILE A 124 11.44 -11.55 1.70
CA ILE A 124 12.39 -12.37 0.93
C ILE A 124 13.84 -12.08 1.31
N ILE A 125 14.26 -10.80 1.28
CA ILE A 125 15.64 -10.40 1.63
C ILE A 125 15.91 -10.65 3.12
N PRO A 126 15.05 -10.22 4.07
CA PRO A 126 15.29 -10.48 5.49
C PRO A 126 15.37 -11.97 5.87
N TRP A 127 14.66 -12.84 5.14
CA TRP A 127 14.75 -14.29 5.33
C TRP A 127 15.96 -14.94 4.63
N GLY A 128 16.76 -14.18 3.88
CA GLY A 128 18.00 -14.64 3.26
C GLY A 128 17.85 -15.29 1.89
N TYR A 129 16.73 -15.05 1.19
CA TYR A 129 16.45 -15.62 -0.13
C TYR A 129 16.88 -14.68 -1.26
N ARG A 130 17.12 -15.25 -2.44
CA ARG A 130 17.27 -14.49 -3.69
C ARG A 130 16.16 -14.81 -4.67
N LEU A 131 15.58 -13.76 -5.23
CA LEU A 131 14.51 -13.82 -6.20
C LEU A 131 15.03 -13.35 -7.58
N ASN A 132 14.71 -14.12 -8.62
CA ASN A 132 15.08 -13.82 -10.00
C ASN A 132 13.95 -14.21 -10.95
N GLY A 133 13.82 -13.51 -12.07
CA GLY A 133 12.93 -13.95 -13.16
C GLY A 133 12.17 -12.81 -13.80
N THR A 134 11.34 -13.20 -14.77
CA THR A 134 10.57 -12.27 -15.57
C THR A 134 9.11 -12.67 -15.56
N VAL A 135 8.25 -11.71 -15.22
CA VAL A 135 6.79 -11.84 -15.36
C VAL A 135 6.33 -10.81 -16.39
N SER A 136 5.65 -11.27 -17.42
CA SER A 136 5.00 -10.38 -18.40
C SER A 136 3.61 -10.02 -17.90
N TYR A 137 3.17 -8.79 -18.16
CA TYR A 137 1.80 -8.35 -17.87
C TYR A 137 1.13 -7.78 -19.13
N LEU A 138 -0.19 -7.94 -19.18
CA LEU A 138 -1.05 -7.45 -20.26
C LEU A 138 -2.36 -6.93 -19.67
N GLY A 139 -2.63 -5.65 -19.88
CA GLY A 139 -3.89 -4.99 -19.60
C GLY A 139 -4.92 -5.16 -20.71
N GLU A 140 -6.04 -4.45 -20.59
CA GLU A 140 -7.14 -4.47 -21.57
C GLU A 140 -6.77 -3.78 -22.90
N LEU A 141 -5.84 -2.83 -22.85
CA LEU A 141 -5.32 -2.14 -24.05
C LEU A 141 -4.01 -2.79 -24.52
N SER A 142 -3.85 -2.94 -25.82
CA SER A 142 -2.65 -3.55 -26.42
C SER A 142 -1.35 -2.77 -26.13
N SER A 143 -1.47 -1.48 -25.82
CA SER A 143 -0.38 -0.61 -25.38
C SER A 143 -0.02 -0.80 -23.91
N ASP A 144 -0.91 -1.33 -23.10
CA ASP A 144 -0.68 -1.56 -21.67
C ASP A 144 -0.16 -2.99 -21.46
N ARG A 145 1.10 -3.17 -21.83
CA ARG A 145 1.82 -4.42 -21.66
C ARG A 145 3.26 -4.13 -21.33
N GLY A 146 3.87 -5.03 -20.59
CA GLY A 146 5.27 -4.89 -20.22
C GLY A 146 5.78 -6.10 -19.49
N GLN A 147 6.93 -5.92 -18.86
CA GLN A 147 7.59 -6.95 -18.08
C GLN A 147 8.04 -6.39 -16.75
N ILE A 148 7.98 -7.24 -15.74
CA ILE A 148 8.63 -7.05 -14.46
C ILE A 148 9.81 -8.01 -14.45
N VAL A 149 11.01 -7.47 -14.36
CA VAL A 149 12.25 -8.26 -14.38
C VAL A 149 12.94 -8.07 -13.04
N VAL A 150 13.22 -9.18 -12.36
CA VAL A 150 13.96 -9.22 -11.11
C VAL A 150 15.29 -9.92 -11.34
N VAL A 151 16.38 -9.27 -10.93
CA VAL A 151 17.73 -9.82 -10.94
C VAL A 151 18.34 -9.59 -9.56
N ASP A 152 18.69 -10.67 -8.88
CA ASP A 152 19.31 -10.66 -7.55
C ASP A 152 18.59 -9.75 -6.55
N ASN A 153 17.29 -10.00 -6.34
CA ASN A 153 16.40 -9.20 -5.48
C ASN A 153 16.18 -7.74 -5.91
N ARG A 154 16.68 -7.32 -7.08
CA ARG A 154 16.45 -5.98 -7.62
C ARG A 154 15.47 -6.03 -8.78
N ILE A 155 14.41 -5.22 -8.70
CA ILE A 155 13.51 -5.02 -9.85
C ILE A 155 14.20 -4.08 -10.83
N VAL A 156 14.64 -4.60 -11.97
CA VAL A 156 15.36 -3.84 -13.01
C VAL A 156 14.44 -3.36 -14.13
N GLN A 157 13.23 -3.91 -14.22
CA GLN A 157 12.16 -3.40 -15.07
C GLN A 157 10.83 -3.43 -14.32
N PRO A 158 10.01 -2.36 -14.42
CA PRO A 158 10.28 -1.10 -15.14
C PRO A 158 11.44 -0.29 -14.53
N GLU A 159 12.05 0.63 -15.30
CA GLU A 159 13.27 1.36 -14.90
C GLU A 159 13.12 2.17 -13.61
N ASP A 160 11.90 2.63 -13.31
CA ASP A 160 11.57 3.43 -12.12
C ASP A 160 11.11 2.58 -10.92
N ALA A 161 11.23 1.26 -10.98
CA ALA A 161 10.66 0.34 -9.99
C ALA A 161 11.11 0.65 -8.55
N GLU A 162 12.37 1.03 -8.33
CA GLU A 162 12.91 1.29 -6.99
C GLU A 162 12.19 2.46 -6.29
N ASP A 163 11.83 3.48 -7.05
CA ASP A 163 11.15 4.67 -6.55
C ASP A 163 9.65 4.44 -6.35
N LYS A 164 9.06 3.42 -7.00
CA LYS A 164 7.62 3.19 -6.98
C LYS A 164 7.10 2.86 -5.59
N LEU A 165 7.74 1.98 -4.82
CA LEU A 165 7.28 1.68 -3.44
C LEU A 165 7.41 2.90 -2.54
N ALA A 166 8.56 3.58 -2.60
CA ALA A 166 8.80 4.79 -1.82
C ALA A 166 7.74 5.86 -2.15
N PHE A 167 7.47 6.07 -3.43
CA PHE A 167 6.39 6.94 -3.88
C PHE A 167 5.02 6.44 -3.37
N ALA A 168 4.68 5.18 -3.56
CA ALA A 168 3.38 4.62 -3.19
C ALA A 168 3.06 4.71 -1.69
N THR A 169 4.07 4.78 -0.83
CA THR A 169 3.94 4.69 0.62
C THR A 169 4.35 5.96 1.37
N SER A 170 5.10 6.86 0.74
CA SER A 170 5.49 8.14 1.35
C SER A 170 4.38 9.17 1.26
N PRO A 171 4.16 9.97 2.30
CA PRO A 171 3.25 11.11 2.26
C PRO A 171 3.72 12.16 1.25
N VAL A 172 2.78 13.01 0.84
CA VAL A 172 3.04 14.09 -0.12
C VAL A 172 3.64 15.28 0.62
N LEU A 173 4.84 15.67 0.20
CA LEU A 173 5.48 16.89 0.69
C LEU A 173 4.78 18.13 0.10
N VAL A 174 4.44 19.08 0.96
CA VAL A 174 3.80 20.34 0.58
C VAL A 174 4.44 21.54 1.31
N PRO A 175 4.40 22.75 0.73
CA PRO A 175 4.78 23.97 1.45
C PRO A 175 3.95 24.14 2.73
N HIS A 176 4.50 24.81 3.74
CA HIS A 176 3.85 24.94 5.05
C HIS A 176 2.51 25.68 4.95
N SER A 177 2.42 26.72 4.11
CA SER A 177 1.18 27.45 3.87
C SER A 177 0.09 26.56 3.27
N VAL A 178 0.46 25.68 2.34
CA VAL A 178 -0.42 24.67 1.75
C VAL A 178 -0.86 23.67 2.81
N TRP A 179 0.09 23.17 3.62
CA TRP A 179 -0.17 22.26 4.74
C TRP A 179 -1.20 22.84 5.72
N LEU A 180 -1.02 24.09 6.14
CA LEU A 180 -1.93 24.79 7.06
C LEU A 180 -3.36 24.85 6.49
N GLY A 181 -3.51 25.16 5.20
CA GLY A 181 -4.83 25.17 4.56
C GLY A 181 -5.49 23.80 4.54
N PHE A 182 -4.76 22.74 4.18
CA PHE A 182 -5.32 21.39 4.23
C PHE A 182 -5.63 20.94 5.65
N TYR A 183 -4.78 21.26 6.63
CA TYR A 183 -5.00 20.93 8.03
C TYR A 183 -6.19 21.69 8.61
N ALA A 184 -6.43 22.94 8.20
CA ALA A 184 -7.61 23.70 8.58
C ALA A 184 -8.90 23.06 8.04
N VAL A 185 -8.90 22.60 6.77
CA VAL A 185 -10.03 21.82 6.22
C VAL A 185 -10.20 20.50 6.97
N HIS A 186 -9.11 19.77 7.21
CA HIS A 186 -9.12 18.51 7.94
C HIS A 186 -9.73 18.68 9.34
N SER A 187 -9.36 19.74 10.05
CA SER A 187 -9.83 19.99 11.41
C SER A 187 -11.29 20.45 11.47
N ALA A 188 -11.75 21.17 10.44
CA ALA A 188 -13.12 21.69 10.40
C ALA A 188 -14.14 20.69 9.82
N GLU A 189 -13.81 20.06 8.69
CA GLU A 189 -14.71 19.15 7.96
C GLU A 189 -13.89 18.15 7.11
N PRO A 190 -13.33 17.09 7.73
CA PRO A 190 -12.40 16.16 7.07
C PRO A 190 -12.95 15.53 5.78
N SER A 191 -14.26 15.29 5.72
CA SER A 191 -14.93 14.68 4.55
C SER A 191 -14.81 15.53 3.29
N ARG A 192 -14.60 16.84 3.39
CA ARG A 192 -14.42 17.74 2.24
C ARG A 192 -13.17 17.38 1.43
N LEU A 193 -12.13 16.86 2.08
CA LEU A 193 -10.85 16.52 1.45
C LEU A 193 -10.97 15.43 0.37
N VAL A 194 -12.00 14.58 0.36
CA VAL A 194 -12.19 13.63 -0.76
C VAL A 194 -12.55 14.30 -2.08
N SER A 195 -13.09 15.53 -2.05
CA SER A 195 -13.52 16.27 -3.23
C SER A 195 -12.65 17.50 -3.40
N TRP A 196 -11.84 17.53 -4.46
CA TRP A 196 -11.00 18.69 -4.76
C TRP A 196 -11.83 19.96 -4.92
N VAL A 197 -13.02 19.88 -5.53
CA VAL A 197 -13.94 21.02 -5.68
C VAL A 197 -14.39 21.52 -4.30
N ALA A 198 -14.81 20.61 -3.43
CA ALA A 198 -15.28 20.97 -2.09
C ALA A 198 -14.14 21.52 -1.22
N THR A 199 -12.92 21.00 -1.42
CA THR A 199 -11.71 21.47 -0.75
C THR A 199 -11.32 22.85 -1.23
N LEU A 200 -11.30 23.11 -2.54
CA LEU A 200 -11.04 24.44 -3.12
C LEU A 200 -11.97 25.50 -2.55
N GLN A 201 -13.28 25.19 -2.51
CA GLN A 201 -14.26 26.08 -1.91
C GLN A 201 -13.91 26.35 -0.44
N ARG A 202 -13.61 25.29 0.33
CA ARG A 202 -13.39 25.41 1.78
C ARG A 202 -12.09 26.13 2.13
N VAL A 203 -10.99 25.87 1.43
CA VAL A 203 -9.72 26.59 1.65
C VAL A 203 -9.88 28.07 1.32
N THR A 204 -10.67 28.41 0.30
CA THR A 204 -10.97 29.82 -0.05
C THR A 204 -11.79 30.50 1.04
N GLU A 205 -12.84 29.84 1.55
CA GLU A 205 -13.66 30.35 2.67
C GLU A 205 -12.85 30.56 3.95
N LEU A 206 -11.87 29.68 4.20
CA LEU A 206 -10.99 29.73 5.37
C LEU A 206 -9.81 30.70 5.20
N GLY A 207 -9.64 31.33 4.03
CA GLY A 207 -8.58 32.32 3.78
C GLY A 207 -7.22 31.74 3.39
N TYR A 208 -7.19 30.56 2.75
CA TYR A 208 -5.97 29.90 2.26
C TYR A 208 -5.91 29.83 0.73
N PRO A 209 -5.74 30.98 0.02
CA PRO A 209 -5.73 31.02 -1.44
C PRO A 209 -4.51 30.29 -2.06
N GLU A 210 -3.37 30.25 -1.37
CA GLU A 210 -2.18 29.52 -1.84
C GLU A 210 -2.43 28.01 -1.91
N THR A 211 -3.16 27.45 -0.93
CA THR A 211 -3.60 26.06 -0.97
C THR A 211 -4.53 25.81 -2.16
N ALA A 212 -5.40 26.76 -2.49
CA ALA A 212 -6.29 26.65 -3.64
C ALA A 212 -5.51 26.54 -4.96
N SER A 213 -4.60 27.49 -5.21
CA SER A 213 -3.75 27.46 -6.41
C SER A 213 -2.91 26.19 -6.48
N TRP A 214 -2.36 25.73 -5.34
CA TRP A 214 -1.59 24.50 -5.31
C TRP A 214 -2.41 23.26 -5.71
N ILE A 215 -3.67 23.16 -5.25
CA ILE A 215 -4.56 22.04 -5.62
C ILE A 215 -4.79 22.03 -7.14
N GLU A 216 -5.06 23.18 -7.75
CA GLU A 216 -5.33 23.29 -9.19
C GLU A 216 -4.14 22.84 -10.03
N GLU A 217 -2.92 23.21 -9.63
CA GLU A 217 -1.68 22.84 -10.32
C GLU A 217 -1.30 21.37 -10.12
N ASN A 218 -1.72 20.76 -8.99
CA ASN A 218 -1.22 19.46 -8.55
C ASN A 218 -2.30 18.39 -8.35
N LEU A 219 -3.48 18.59 -8.94
CA LEU A 219 -4.68 17.79 -8.71
C LEU A 219 -4.44 16.28 -8.81
N THR A 220 -3.90 15.83 -9.94
CA THR A 220 -3.72 14.39 -10.23
C THR A 220 -2.39 13.83 -9.70
N LYS A 221 -1.35 14.67 -9.63
CA LYS A 221 0.01 14.22 -9.30
C LYS A 221 0.29 14.17 -7.81
N LEU A 222 -0.21 15.13 -7.02
CA LEU A 222 0.12 15.26 -5.60
C LEU A 222 -1.12 15.30 -4.72
N TYR A 223 -2.16 16.05 -5.09
CA TYR A 223 -3.36 16.15 -4.25
C TYR A 223 -4.06 14.81 -4.05
N ALA A 224 -4.49 14.17 -5.15
CA ALA A 224 -5.21 12.89 -5.06
C ALA A 224 -4.40 11.82 -4.32
N PRO A 225 -3.10 11.60 -4.62
CA PRO A 225 -2.29 10.69 -3.83
C PRO A 225 -2.09 11.10 -2.36
N GLY A 226 -2.11 12.39 -2.02
CA GLY A 226 -1.96 12.87 -0.65
C GLY A 226 -3.20 12.62 0.23
N ILE A 227 -4.38 12.46 -0.39
CA ILE A 227 -5.58 11.99 0.33
C ILE A 227 -5.37 10.61 0.92
N ASP A 228 -4.70 9.72 0.18
CA ASP A 228 -4.43 8.34 0.59
C ASP A 228 -3.17 8.21 1.43
N ARG A 229 -2.10 8.95 1.08
CA ARG A 229 -0.76 8.82 1.68
C ARG A 229 -0.47 9.81 2.80
N GLY A 230 -1.28 10.84 2.96
CA GLY A 230 -1.07 11.94 3.88
C GLY A 230 -0.28 13.10 3.29
N PHE A 231 -0.24 14.21 4.04
CA PHE A 231 0.51 15.41 3.69
C PHE A 231 1.52 15.74 4.78
N VAL A 232 2.71 16.18 4.36
CA VAL A 232 3.81 16.60 5.24
C VAL A 232 4.29 17.99 4.87
N SER A 233 4.45 18.86 5.86
CA SER A 233 5.07 20.18 5.64
C SER A 233 6.56 20.02 5.41
N MET A 234 7.07 20.60 4.33
CA MET A 234 8.50 20.58 3.99
C MET A 234 9.38 21.31 5.02
N GLU A 235 8.81 22.29 5.72
CA GLU A 235 9.51 23.20 6.62
C GLU A 235 9.49 22.71 8.07
N THR A 236 8.37 22.16 8.52
CA THR A 236 8.18 21.75 9.93
C THR A 236 8.29 20.23 10.12
N GLY A 237 8.10 19.44 9.06
CA GLY A 237 7.96 17.99 9.14
C GLY A 237 6.62 17.52 9.73
N GLU A 238 5.71 18.44 10.05
CA GLU A 238 4.38 18.09 10.56
C GLU A 238 3.62 17.27 9.52
N MET A 239 2.98 16.18 9.98
CA MET A 239 2.26 15.23 9.13
C MET A 239 0.82 15.10 9.61
N PHE A 240 -0.13 15.02 8.67
CA PHE A 240 -1.42 14.43 8.96
C PHE A 240 -1.86 13.51 7.82
N LEU A 241 -2.60 12.47 8.18
CA LEU A 241 -3.27 11.59 7.25
C LEU A 241 -4.75 11.99 7.20
N PRO A 242 -5.26 12.51 6.07
CA PRO A 242 -6.64 12.98 5.96
C PRO A 242 -7.65 11.90 6.37
N SER A 243 -8.52 12.15 7.35
CA SER A 243 -9.57 11.21 7.78
C SER A 243 -10.87 11.43 6.99
N CYS A 244 -10.83 11.23 5.68
CA CYS A 244 -11.89 11.73 4.80
C CYS A 244 -13.08 10.79 4.63
N TYR A 245 -12.94 9.52 5.02
CA TYR A 245 -14.01 8.53 4.94
C TYR A 245 -14.68 8.44 6.31
N PRO A 246 -16.02 8.54 6.39
CA PRO A 246 -16.72 8.22 7.63
C PRO A 246 -16.39 6.77 7.99
N ILE A 247 -16.04 6.53 9.25
CA ILE A 247 -15.99 5.17 9.80
C ILE A 247 -17.40 4.62 9.60
N GLY A 248 -17.52 3.55 8.81
CA GLY A 248 -18.82 2.90 8.61
C GLY A 248 -19.40 2.53 9.98
N ASN A 249 -20.62 3.00 10.26
CA ASN A 249 -21.40 2.51 11.40
C ASN A 249 -21.75 1.03 11.22
#